data_AF-A0A941J325-F1
#
_entry.id   AF-A0A941J325-F1
#
_cell.length_a   1.000
_cell.length_b   1.000
_cell.length_c   1.000
_cell.angle_alpha   90.00
_cell.angle_beta   90.00
_cell.angle_gamma   90.00
#
_symmetry.space_group_name_H-M   'P 1'
#
loop_
_entity.id
_entity.type
_entity.pdbx_description
1 polymer ?
#
loop_
_entity_poly.entity_id
_entity_poly.type
_entity_poly.pdbx_seq_one_letter_code
_entity_poly.pdbx_strand_id
1 'polypeptide(L)'
;MLVKDFMIREVFVARPDFTLKEILRILIENKVGRVPVVDEQDKLLGMVTDGDILRYLTPAEEAIMGYFTYITVLPGEELDEKVTSK
;
A
#
# COMPACT_ATOMS: atom_id res chain seq x y z
N MET A 1 -2.12 -31.46 0.01
CA MET A 1 -1.54 -30.19 -0.48
C MET A 1 -1.49 -29.21 0.68
N LEU A 2 -0.41 -28.45 0.80
CA LEU A 2 -0.16 -27.55 1.94
C LEU A 2 -0.08 -26.11 1.44
N VAL A 3 -0.42 -25.13 2.30
CA VAL A 3 -0.37 -23.69 1.94
C VAL A 3 1.02 -23.27 1.44
N LYS A 4 2.09 -23.84 2.02
CA LYS A 4 3.48 -23.58 1.61
C LYS A 4 3.79 -23.98 0.16
N ASP A 5 2.94 -24.79 -0.45
CA ASP A 5 3.08 -25.22 -1.85
C ASP A 5 2.59 -24.13 -2.82
N PHE A 6 1.82 -23.14 -2.35
CA PHE A 6 1.21 -22.07 -3.15
C PHE A 6 1.65 -20.65 -2.76
N MET A 7 2.21 -20.46 -1.56
CA MET A 7 2.60 -19.13 -1.09
C MET A 7 3.69 -18.50 -1.96
N ILE A 8 3.59 -17.18 -2.16
CA ILE A 8 4.67 -16.39 -2.73
C ILE A 8 5.71 -16.20 -1.63
N ARG A 9 6.96 -16.58 -1.89
CA ARG A 9 8.07 -16.50 -0.92
C ARG A 9 8.75 -15.14 -0.93
N GLU A 10 8.92 -14.57 -2.11
CA GLU A 10 9.54 -13.27 -2.31
C GLU A 10 8.44 -12.21 -2.36
N VAL A 11 8.28 -11.49 -1.26
CA VAL A 11 7.26 -10.45 -1.10
C VAL A 11 7.93 -9.11 -0.81
N PHE A 12 7.35 -8.04 -1.32
CA PHE A 12 7.72 -6.69 -0.91
C PHE A 12 7.27 -6.46 0.53
N VAL A 13 8.11 -5.79 1.31
CA VAL A 13 7.87 -5.49 2.73
C VAL A 13 8.05 -3.99 2.96
N ALA A 14 7.35 -3.45 3.95
CA ALA A 14 7.59 -2.11 4.47
C ALA A 14 8.29 -2.17 5.83
N ARG A 15 8.97 -1.09 6.20
CA ARG A 15 9.50 -0.86 7.54
C ARG A 15 8.63 0.15 8.30
N PRO A 16 8.58 0.11 9.64
CA PRO A 16 7.73 1.00 10.42
C PRO A 16 8.09 2.49 10.32
N ASP A 17 9.28 2.82 9.84
CA ASP A 17 9.79 4.17 9.59
C ASP A 17 9.59 4.64 8.14
N PHE A 18 9.05 3.80 7.25
CA PHE A 18 8.72 4.21 5.88
C PHE A 18 7.62 5.27 5.90
N THR A 19 7.82 6.30 5.08
CA THR A 19 6.82 7.31 4.79
C THR A 19 5.69 6.73 3.95
N LEU A 20 4.54 7.41 3.96
CA LEU A 20 3.41 7.04 3.12
C LEU A 20 3.76 7.02 1.62
N LYS A 21 4.60 7.96 1.18
CA LYS A 21 5.08 8.05 -0.21
C LYS A 21 5.90 6.82 -0.60
N GLU A 22 6.78 6.34 0.29
CA GLU A 22 7.57 5.13 0.05
C GLU A 22 6.69 3.89 -0.06
N ILE A 23 5.68 3.75 0.82
CA ILE A 23 4.72 2.64 0.73
C ILE A 23 3.94 2.72 -0.59
N LEU A 24 3.40 3.90 -0.95
CA LEU A 24 2.66 4.10 -2.20
C LEU A 24 3.49 3.73 -3.43
N ARG A 25 4.78 4.11 -3.44
CA ARG A 25 5.70 3.75 -4.50
C ARG A 25 5.85 2.23 -4.64
N ILE A 26 6.00 1.51 -3.53
CA ILE A 26 6.05 0.03 -3.55
C ILE A 26 4.76 -0.54 -4.13
N LEU A 27 3.60 -0.06 -3.70
CA LEU A 27 2.30 -0.56 -4.17
C LEU A 27 2.10 -0.33 -5.67
N ILE A 28 2.38 0.90 -6.15
CA ILE A 28 2.15 1.32 -7.54
C ILE A 28 3.16 0.68 -8.50
N GLU A 29 4.47 0.79 -8.21
CA GLU A 29 5.51 0.31 -9.12
C GLU A 29 5.47 -1.22 -9.26
N ASN A 30 5.15 -1.93 -8.17
CA ASN A 30 5.12 -3.40 -8.15
C ASN A 30 3.72 -3.98 -8.41
N LYS A 31 2.70 -3.13 -8.62
CA LYS A 31 1.31 -3.52 -8.86
C LYS A 31 0.76 -4.46 -7.77
N VAL A 32 1.05 -4.16 -6.52
CA VAL A 32 0.57 -4.88 -5.34
C VAL A 32 -0.34 -3.98 -4.51
N GLY A 33 -1.45 -4.52 -3.99
CA GLY A 33 -2.40 -3.74 -3.18
C GLY A 33 -2.11 -3.75 -1.67
N ARG A 34 -1.12 -4.53 -1.22
CA ARG A 34 -0.79 -4.68 0.20
C ARG A 34 0.64 -5.12 0.42
N VAL A 35 1.20 -4.73 1.56
CA VAL A 35 2.51 -5.19 2.02
C VAL A 35 2.49 -5.50 3.52
N PRO A 36 3.20 -6.54 3.98
CA PRO A 36 3.53 -6.71 5.39
C PRO A 36 4.50 -5.62 5.86
N VAL A 37 4.31 -5.18 7.10
CA VAL A 37 5.26 -4.32 7.82
C VAL A 37 6.07 -5.21 8.75
N VAL A 38 7.40 -5.18 8.63
CA VAL A 38 8.30 -6.01 9.44
C VAL A 38 9.36 -5.14 10.12
N ASP A 39 9.95 -5.63 11.21
CA ASP A 39 11.09 -4.97 11.88
C ASP A 39 12.43 -5.26 11.17
N GLU A 40 13.53 -4.80 11.77
CA GLU A 40 14.90 -4.99 11.26
C GLU A 40 15.35 -6.46 11.20
N GLN A 41 14.66 -7.35 11.90
CA GLN A 41 14.90 -8.79 11.93
C GLN A 41 13.88 -9.57 11.08
N ASP A 42 13.15 -8.87 10.20
CA ASP A 42 12.08 -9.39 9.36
C ASP A 42 10.93 -10.05 10.13
N LYS A 43 10.74 -9.69 11.41
CA LYS A 43 9.59 -10.14 12.17
C LYS A 43 8.38 -9.31 11.78
N LEU A 44 7.28 -10.00 11.45
CA LEU A 44 6.01 -9.36 11.12
C LEU A 44 5.46 -8.53 12.29
N LEU A 45 5.26 -7.24 12.03
CA LEU A 45 4.62 -6.28 12.95
C LEU A 45 3.16 -6.04 12.58
N GLY A 46 2.82 -6.08 11.29
CA GLY A 46 1.46 -5.82 10.82
C GLY A 46 1.34 -5.84 9.30
N MET A 47 0.25 -5.27 8.78
CA MET A 47 -0.01 -5.13 7.35
C MET A 47 -0.58 -3.75 7.02
N VAL A 48 -0.29 -3.25 5.83
CA VAL A 48 -0.91 -2.06 5.26
C VAL A 48 -1.41 -2.36 3.86
N THR A 49 -2.62 -1.90 3.55
CA THR A 49 -3.23 -1.97 2.22
C THR A 49 -3.43 -0.59 1.63
N ASP A 50 -3.50 -0.49 0.32
CA ASP A 50 -3.92 0.73 -0.38
C ASP A 50 -5.28 1.24 0.13
N GLY A 51 -6.21 0.35 0.45
CA GLY A 51 -7.50 0.70 1.06
C GLY A 51 -7.37 1.36 2.44
N ASP A 52 -6.40 0.95 3.26
CA ASP A 52 -6.13 1.60 4.55
C ASP A 52 -5.60 3.02 4.33
N ILE A 53 -4.71 3.18 3.35
CA ILE A 53 -4.15 4.48 2.95
C ILE A 53 -5.26 5.41 2.44
N LEU A 54 -6.11 4.93 1.52
CA LEU A 54 -7.23 5.71 1.00
C LEU A 54 -8.20 6.13 2.10
N ARG A 55 -8.55 5.22 3.02
CA ARG A 55 -9.41 5.54 4.17
C ARG A 55 -8.79 6.57 5.11
N TYR A 56 -7.47 6.61 5.23
CA TYR A 56 -6.77 7.61 6.03
C TYR A 56 -6.75 8.99 5.34
N LEU A 57 -6.62 9.02 4.01
CA LEU A 57 -6.54 10.26 3.24
C LEU A 57 -7.91 10.93 3.03
N THR A 58 -8.97 10.14 2.81
CA THR A 58 -10.31 10.62 2.47
C THR A 58 -11.17 10.88 3.72
N PRO A 59 -11.71 12.11 3.92
CA PRO A 59 -12.72 12.38 4.95
C PRO A 59 -14.01 11.59 4.71
N ALA A 60 -14.67 11.15 5.80
CA ALA A 60 -15.79 10.21 5.79
C ALA A 60 -17.06 10.61 4.99
N GLU A 61 -17.12 11.79 4.36
CA GLU A 61 -18.27 12.25 3.58
C GLU A 61 -18.14 12.00 2.06
N GLU A 62 -16.94 11.75 1.54
CA GLU A 62 -16.69 11.50 0.10
C GLU A 62 -16.18 10.08 -0.15
N ALA A 63 -16.85 9.09 0.45
CA ALA A 63 -16.55 7.70 0.19
C ALA A 63 -16.86 7.37 -1.28
N ILE A 64 -15.82 7.41 -2.13
CA ILE A 64 -15.82 6.68 -3.40
C ILE A 64 -15.97 5.20 -3.03
N MET A 65 -17.23 4.78 -2.95
CA MET A 65 -17.64 3.47 -2.51
C MET A 65 -17.31 2.45 -3.60
N GLY A 66 -16.16 1.79 -3.46
CA GLY A 66 -16.12 0.32 -3.46
C GLY A 66 -16.15 -0.44 -4.78
N TYR A 67 -15.50 0.01 -5.86
CA TYR A 67 -15.32 -0.87 -7.03
C TYR A 67 -13.90 -1.04 -7.59
N PHE A 68 -12.94 -0.17 -7.26
CA PHE A 68 -11.54 -0.39 -7.64
C PHE A 68 -10.61 0.05 -6.51
N THR A 69 -10.23 -0.90 -5.65
CA THR A 69 -9.14 -0.74 -4.68
C THR A 69 -7.80 -0.87 -5.41
N TYR A 70 -7.56 0.03 -6.36
CA TYR A 70 -6.28 0.16 -7.04
C TYR A 70 -5.93 1.63 -7.09
N ILE A 71 -4.83 2.00 -6.45
CA ILE A 71 -4.24 3.32 -6.64
C ILE A 71 -3.65 3.32 -8.05
N THR A 72 -4.37 3.94 -8.97
CA THR A 72 -3.91 4.17 -10.34
C THR A 72 -3.46 5.61 -10.44
N VAL A 73 -2.18 5.83 -10.74
CA VAL A 73 -1.69 7.15 -11.14
C VAL A 73 -2.08 7.34 -12.60
N LEU A 74 -2.93 8.33 -12.88
CA LEU A 74 -3.31 8.68 -14.24
C LEU A 74 -2.11 9.33 -14.95
N PRO A 75 -1.85 9.02 -16.24
CA PRO A 75 -0.77 9.66 -16.99
C PRO A 75 -0.90 11.18 -16.97
N GLY A 76 0.10 11.88 -16.44
CA GLY A 76 0.15 13.34 -16.34
C GLY A 76 -0.09 13.91 -14.94
N GLU A 77 -0.42 13.09 -13.94
CA GLU A 77 -0.47 13.51 -12.53
C GLU A 77 0.76 12.99 -11.76
N GLU A 78 1.50 13.87 -11.08
CA GLU A 78 2.60 13.44 -10.20
C GLU A 78 2.05 12.98 -8.85
N LEU A 79 2.58 11.86 -8.34
CA LEU A 79 2.23 11.31 -7.02
C LEU A 79 2.41 12.34 -5.90
N ASP A 80 3.39 13.22 -6.06
CA ASP A 80 3.77 14.21 -5.06
C ASP A 80 2.68 15.26 -4.84
N GLU A 81 1.96 15.67 -5.88
CA GLU A 81 0.91 16.69 -5.79
C GLU A 81 -0.30 16.22 -4.98
N LYS A 82 -0.65 14.92 -5.05
CA LYS A 82 -1.77 14.34 -4.28
C LYS A 82 -1.43 14.00 -2.84
N VAL A 83 -0.17 13.65 -2.57
CA VAL A 83 0.27 13.27 -1.20
C VAL A 83 0.65 14.50 -0.36
N THR A 84 1.12 15.59 -0.97
CA THR A 84 1.53 16.82 -0.26
C THR A 84 0.40 17.82 0.03
N SER A 85 -0.82 17.57 -0.45
CA SER A 85 -1.99 18.43 -0.17
C SER A 85 -2.56 18.30 1.26
N LYS A 86 -1.79 17.77 2.22
CA LYS A 86 -2.10 17.75 3.66
C LYS A 86 -0.85 18.02 4.49
#